data_AF-A0A7Y5U471-F1
#
_entry.id   AF-A0A7Y5U471-F1
#
_cell.length_a   1.000
_cell.length_b   1.000
_cell.length_c   1.000
_cell.angle_alpha   90.00
_cell.angle_beta   90.00
_cell.angle_gamma   90.00
#
_symmetry.space_group_name_H-M   'P 1'
#
loop_
_entity.id
_entity.type
_entity.pdbx_description
1 polymer ?
#
loop_
_entity_poly.entity_id
_entity_poly.type
_entity_poly.pdbx_seq_one_letter_code
_entity_poly.pdbx_strand_id
1 'polypeptide(L)' 'MTVADNAPIFGPGSPLDSLGLVSLLMDIEDGLAQMGIQLTLSDARAMSRKRSPFRDVPELVAFMTELLAEPV' A
#
# COMPACT_ATOMS: atom_id res chain seq x y z
N MET A 1 0.58 -12.79 -17.10
CA MET A 1 0.75 -11.33 -16.97
C MET A 1 1.76 -11.13 -15.86
N THR A 2 2.95 -10.59 -16.17
CA THR A 2 4.01 -10.37 -15.18
C THR A 2 3.94 -8.91 -14.75
N VAL A 3 3.76 -8.65 -13.46
CA VAL A 3 3.81 -7.30 -12.90
C VAL A 3 5.28 -6.99 -12.61
N ALA A 4 5.76 -5.82 -13.03
CA ALA A 4 7.13 -5.38 -12.74
C ALA A 4 7.26 -4.92 -11.29
N ASP A 5 8.44 -5.05 -10.69
CA ASP A 5 8.71 -4.65 -9.30
C ASP A 5 8.55 -3.14 -9.06
N ASN A 6 8.54 -2.34 -10.12
CA ASN A 6 8.30 -0.90 -10.11
C ASN A 6 6.94 -0.52 -10.73
N ALA A 7 6.01 -1.48 -10.80
CA ALA A 7 4.71 -1.25 -11.42
C ALA A 7 3.98 -0.09 -10.71
N PRO A 8 3.41 0.85 -11.48
CA PRO A 8 2.59 1.90 -10.92
C PRO A 8 1.31 1.29 -10.33
N ILE A 9 1.00 1.67 -9.09
CA ILE A 9 -0.17 1.23 -8.35
C ILE A 9 -1.27 2.29 -8.44
N PHE A 10 -0.95 3.58 -8.40
CA PHE A 10 -1.95 4.65 -8.48
C PHE A 10 -1.43 5.88 -9.21
N GLY A 11 -2.30 6.51 -10.01
CA GLY A 11 -2.00 7.69 -10.80
C GLY A 11 -1.81 7.41 -12.31
N PRO A 12 -1.20 8.34 -13.06
CA PRO A 12 -1.10 8.25 -14.52
C PRO A 12 -0.36 6.98 -14.96
N GLY A 13 -1.04 6.11 -15.70
CA GLY A 13 -0.48 4.85 -16.20
C GLY A 13 -0.69 3.63 -15.29
N SER A 14 -1.34 3.78 -14.13
CA SER A 14 -1.82 2.63 -13.35
C SER A 14 -3.10 2.04 -13.97
N PRO A 15 -3.26 0.71 -14.00
CA PRO A 15 -4.52 0.07 -14.35
C PRO A 15 -5.55 0.13 -13.21
N LEU A 16 -5.15 0.51 -12.00
CA LEU A 16 -6.02 0.58 -10.83
C LEU A 16 -6.64 1.97 -10.70
N ASP A 17 -7.94 1.99 -10.47
CA ASP A 17 -8.67 3.18 -10.03
C ASP A 17 -8.67 3.28 -8.49
N SER A 18 -9.37 4.28 -7.95
CA SER A 18 -9.42 4.49 -6.50
C SER A 18 -10.03 3.31 -5.74
N LEU A 19 -10.99 2.58 -6.33
CA LEU A 19 -11.62 1.42 -5.69
C LEU A 19 -10.73 0.19 -5.78
N GLY A 20 -10.09 -0.04 -6.92
CA GLY A 20 -9.09 -1.09 -7.11
C GLY A 20 -7.90 -0.92 -6.17
N LEU A 21 -7.48 0.32 -5.92
CA LEU A 21 -6.48 0.62 -4.89
C LEU A 21 -6.97 0.20 -3.51
N VAL A 22 -8.18 0.61 -3.10
CA VAL A 22 -8.73 0.24 -1.78
C VAL A 22 -8.82 -1.28 -1.62
N SER A 23 -9.28 -1.99 -2.66
CA SER A 23 -9.32 -3.46 -2.67
C SER A 23 -7.93 -4.07 -2.48
N LEU A 24 -6.93 -3.57 -3.21
CA LEU A 24 -5.55 -4.04 -3.07
C LEU A 24 -5.03 -3.83 -1.64
N LEU A 25 -5.33 -2.68 -1.03
CA LEU A 25 -4.91 -2.41 0.34
C LEU A 25 -5.56 -3.38 1.32
N MET A 26 -6.86 -3.62 1.19
CA MET A 26 -7.58 -4.59 2.03
C MET A 26 -7.01 -6.01 1.89
N ASP A 27 -6.70 -6.44 0.66
CA ASP A 27 -6.13 -7.77 0.41
C ASP A 27 -4.74 -7.91 1.06
N ILE A 28 -3.93 -6.86 1.03
CA ILE A 28 -2.61 -6.84 1.68
C ILE A 28 -2.77 -6.88 3.20
N GLU A 29 -3.65 -6.06 3.76
CA GLU A 29 -3.93 -6.02 5.20
C GLU A 29 -4.43 -7.38 5.72
N ASP A 30 -5.37 -8.02 5.01
CA ASP A 30 -5.87 -9.34 5.39
C ASP A 30 -4.76 -10.40 5.31
N GLY A 31 -3.96 -10.40 4.22
CA GLY A 31 -2.82 -11.30 4.09
C GLY A 31 -1.79 -11.15 5.21
N LEU A 32 -1.50 -9.92 5.64
CA LEU A 32 -0.64 -9.64 6.79
C LEU A 32 -1.27 -10.08 8.10
N ALA A 33 -2.57 -9.85 8.29
CA ALA A 33 -3.31 -10.24 9.49
C ALA A 33 -3.30 -11.76 9.68
N GLN A 34 -3.41 -12.54 8.59
CA GLN A 34 -3.27 -14.01 8.64
C GLN A 34 -1.88 -14.46 9.11
N MET A 35 -0.84 -13.63 8.94
CA MET A 35 0.51 -13.87 9.46
C MET A 35 0.71 -13.31 10.88
N GLY A 36 -0.34 -12.76 11.51
CA GLY A 36 -0.28 -12.14 12.82
C GLY A 36 0.27 -10.71 12.82
N ILE A 37 0.42 -10.09 11.65
CA ILE A 37 0.88 -8.71 11.49
C ILE A 37 -0.36 -7.82 11.36
N GLN A 38 -0.65 -7.00 12.37
CA GLN A 38 -1.71 -6.00 12.29
C GLN A 38 -1.14 -4.70 11.72
N LEU A 39 -1.52 -4.39 10.49
CA LEU A 39 -1.10 -3.20 9.77
C LEU A 39 -2.33 -2.50 9.19
N THR A 40 -2.42 -1.18 9.33
CA THR A 40 -3.48 -0.37 8.73
C THR A 40 -2.87 0.58 7.71
N LEU A 41 -2.94 0.20 6.43
CA LEU A 41 -2.53 1.00 5.28
C LEU A 41 -3.52 2.12 4.99
N SER A 42 -4.80 1.91 5.29
CA SER A 42 -5.86 2.90 5.09
C SER A 42 -5.94 4.00 6.16
N ASP A 43 -4.96 4.10 7.07
CA ASP A 43 -4.95 5.12 8.12
C ASP A 43 -4.92 6.53 7.48
N ALA A 44 -5.63 7.48 8.09
CA ALA A 44 -5.66 8.88 7.70
C ALA A 44 -4.26 9.49 7.51
N ARG A 45 -3.25 8.97 8.25
CA ARG A 45 -1.83 9.32 8.12
C ARG A 45 -1.25 9.00 6.74
N ALA A 46 -1.70 7.92 6.08
CA ALA A 46 -1.28 7.56 4.73
C ALA A 46 -1.87 8.51 3.68
N MET A 47 -3.14 8.88 3.87
CA MET A 47 -3.91 9.75 2.96
C MET A 47 -3.53 11.23 3.07
N SER A 48 -2.94 11.66 4.19
CA SER A 48 -2.50 13.06 4.40
C SER A 48 -1.02 13.31 4.04
N ARG A 49 -0.27 12.28 3.62
CA ARG A 49 1.15 12.45 3.25
C ARG A 49 1.28 13.25 1.95
N LYS A 50 2.20 14.22 1.94
CA LYS A 50 2.53 15.06 0.75
C LYS A 50 2.92 14.22 -0.48
N ARG A 51 3.40 13.00 -0.28
CA ARG A 51 3.77 12.06 -1.33
C ARG A 51 2.98 10.77 -1.09
N SER A 52 2.06 10.46 -2.00
CA SER A 52 1.20 9.28 -1.87
C SER A 52 2.06 8.01 -1.83
N PRO A 53 1.98 7.19 -0.76
CA PRO A 53 2.72 5.93 -0.67
C PRO A 53 2.21 4.87 -1.64
N PHE A 54 1.07 5.12 -2.29
CA PHE A 54 0.39 4.17 -3.18
C PHE A 54 0.75 4.35 -4.65
N ARG A 55 1.82 5.11 -4.97
CA ARG A 55 2.16 5.43 -6.36
C ARG A 55 2.67 4.23 -7.14
N ASP A 56 3.52 3.42 -6.52
CA ASP A 56 4.18 2.26 -7.10
C ASP A 56 4.55 1.26 -5.98
N VAL A 57 4.95 0.04 -6.37
CA VAL A 57 5.29 -1.04 -5.43
C VAL A 57 6.44 -0.65 -4.46
N PRO A 58 7.56 -0.04 -4.88
CA PRO A 58 8.64 0.31 -3.97
C PRO A 58 8.22 1.32 -2.89
N GLU A 59 7.48 2.37 -3.27
CA GLU A 59 6.96 3.35 -2.32
C GLU A 59 5.99 2.71 -1.30
N LEU A 60 5.16 1.75 -1.74
CA LEU A 60 4.25 1.03 -0.85
C LEU A 60 5.00 0.16 0.16
N VAL A 61 6.01 -0.59 -0.29
CA VAL A 61 6.84 -1.44 0.59
C VAL A 61 7.60 -0.60 1.60
N ALA A 62 8.15 0.55 1.18
CA ALA A 62 8.79 1.49 2.09
C ALA A 62 7.82 1.98 3.17
N PHE A 63 6.58 2.32 2.78
CA PHE A 63 5.55 2.74 3.72
C PHE A 63 5.16 1.65 4.70
N MET A 64 4.98 0.40 4.24
CA MET A 64 4.72 -0.74 5.13
C MET A 64 5.85 -0.94 6.14
N THR A 65 7.09 -0.82 5.69
CA THR A 65 8.28 -0.98 6.55
C THR A 65 8.34 0.10 7.63
N GLU A 66 8.01 1.35 7.28
CA GLU A 66 7.93 2.45 8.23
C GLU A 66 6.87 2.20 9.30
N LEU A 67 5.67 1.74 8.90
CA LEU A 67 4.59 1.43 9.82
C LEU A 67 4.95 0.27 10.77
N LEU A 68 5.64 -0.75 10.28
CA LEU A 68 6.11 -1.87 11.11
C LEU A 68 7.24 -1.50 12.07
N ALA A 69 7.98 -0.44 11.76
CA ALA A 69 9.03 0.09 12.62
C ALA A 69 8.51 1.05 13.70
N GLU A 70 7.25 1.49 13.60
CA GLU A 70 6.62 2.36 14.59
C GLU A 70 6.35 1.54 15.88
N PRO A 71 6.91 1.91 17.04
CA PRO A 71 6.72 1.16 18.27
C PRO A 71 5.25 1.24 18.72
N VAL A 72 4.68 0.06 19.01
CA VAL A 72 3.31 -0.14 19.50
C VAL A 72 3.13 0.38 20.93
#